data_AF-A0A0C3DP92-F1
#
_entry.id   AF-A0A0C3DP92-F1
#
_cell.length_a   1.000
_cell.length_b   1.000
_cell.length_c   1.000
_cell.angle_alpha   90.00
_cell.angle_beta   90.00
_cell.angle_gamma   90.00
#
_symmetry.space_group_name_H-M   'P 1'
#
loop_
_entity.id
_entity.type
_entity.pdbx_description
1 polymer ?
#
loop_
_entity_poly.entity_id
_entity_poly.type
_entity_poly.pdbx_seq_one_letter_code
_entity_poly.pdbx_strand_id
1 'polypeptide(L)'
;ICHDANDNTLWHNVSWTHFWEKPICILPIHRPLPVGHWVLCTIYFRSRQVLLFDSFAEEQPWTQDIKVSRPCKLISHTNLA
;
A
#
# COMPACT_ATOMS: atom_id res chain seq x y z
N ILE A 1 7.46 -12.51 -2.56
CA ILE A 1 7.85 -11.32 -1.78
C ILE A 1 7.79 -11.74 -0.32
N CYS A 2 8.94 -11.76 0.37
CA CYS A 2 9.04 -12.21 1.77
C CYS A 2 8.62 -11.07 2.72
N HIS A 3 7.96 -11.40 3.82
CA HIS A 3 7.44 -10.44 4.79
C HIS A 3 8.54 -9.73 5.62
N ASP A 4 9.76 -10.26 5.61
CA ASP A 4 10.93 -9.72 6.33
C ASP A 4 12.14 -9.49 5.40
N ALA A 5 11.90 -9.10 4.15
CA ALA A 5 13.00 -8.73 3.27
C ALA A 5 13.65 -7.43 3.78
N ASN A 6 14.96 -7.45 4.03
CA ASN A 6 15.70 -6.23 4.32
C ASN A 6 15.72 -5.29 3.09
N ASP A 7 16.00 -4.02 3.32
CA ASP A 7 15.99 -2.97 2.28
C ASP A 7 16.87 -3.31 1.07
N ASN A 8 18.04 -3.94 1.27
CA ASN A 8 18.92 -4.32 0.16
C ASN A 8 18.31 -5.43 -0.71
N THR A 9 17.70 -6.43 -0.07
CA THR A 9 17.00 -7.52 -0.78
C THR A 9 15.79 -6.98 -1.53
N LEU A 10 15.01 -6.08 -0.91
CA LEU A 10 13.89 -5.43 -1.57
C LEU A 10 14.38 -4.64 -2.78
N TRP A 11 15.34 -3.73 -2.58
CA TRP A 11 15.90 -2.87 -3.62
C TRP A 11 16.48 -3.66 -4.79
N HIS A 12 17.25 -4.71 -4.51
CA HIS A 12 17.78 -5.59 -5.56
C HIS A 12 16.66 -6.13 -6.47
N ASN A 13 15.54 -6.54 -5.89
CA ASN A 13 14.43 -7.14 -6.62
C ASN A 13 13.59 -6.13 -7.41
N VAL A 14 13.57 -4.85 -7.02
CA VAL A 14 12.70 -3.84 -7.63
C VAL A 14 13.44 -2.74 -8.38
N SER A 15 14.77 -2.62 -8.21
CA SER A 15 15.56 -1.53 -8.78
C SER A 15 15.45 -1.43 -10.31
N TRP A 16 15.56 -2.57 -10.99
CA TRP A 16 15.44 -2.64 -12.45
C TRP A 16 14.08 -2.17 -13.00
N THR A 17 13.04 -2.07 -12.16
CA THR A 17 11.71 -1.60 -12.59
C THR A 17 11.61 -0.08 -12.71
N HIS A 18 12.55 0.66 -12.11
CA HIS A 18 12.52 2.13 -12.01
C HIS A 18 11.17 2.67 -11.52
N PHE A 19 10.51 1.95 -10.60
CA PHE A 19 9.16 2.31 -10.14
C PHE A 19 9.10 3.72 -9.52
N TRP A 20 10.20 4.22 -8.96
CA TRP A 20 10.33 5.58 -8.40
C TRP A 20 10.30 6.69 -9.45
N GLU A 21 10.53 6.38 -10.73
CA GLU A 21 10.47 7.36 -11.82
C GLU A 21 9.05 7.46 -12.42
N LYS A 22 8.17 6.51 -12.08
CA LYS A 22 6.79 6.52 -12.56
C LYS A 22 5.98 7.57 -11.80
N PRO A 23 5.06 8.29 -12.45
CA PRO A 23 4.22 9.27 -11.76
C PRO A 23 3.27 8.62 -10.74
N ILE A 24 2.95 7.33 -10.95
CA ILE A 24 2.09 6.51 -10.11
C ILE A 24 2.77 5.15 -9.93
N CYS A 25 2.84 4.66 -8.69
CA CYS A 25 3.27 3.31 -8.36
C CYS A 25 2.14 2.53 -7.71
N ILE A 26 1.97 1.27 -8.12
CA ILE A 26 1.01 0.33 -7.53
C ILE A 26 1.80 -0.66 -6.67
N LEU A 27 1.45 -0.72 -5.39
CA LEU A 27 2.04 -1.61 -4.42
C LEU A 27 0.97 -2.57 -3.88
N PRO A 28 0.98 -3.86 -4.29
CA PRO A 28 0.15 -4.87 -3.65
C PRO A 28 0.70 -5.19 -2.25
N ILE A 29 -0.16 -5.14 -1.25
CA ILE A 29 0.16 -5.43 0.15
C ILE A 29 -0.58 -6.69 0.56
N HIS A 30 0.17 -7.70 1.00
CA HIS A 30 -0.40 -8.93 1.53
C HIS A 30 -0.57 -8.80 3.05
N ARG A 31 -1.81 -8.96 3.54
CA ARG A 31 -2.14 -9.09 4.97
C ARG A 31 -2.35 -10.57 5.28
N PRO A 32 -1.40 -11.25 5.94
CA PRO A 32 -1.49 -12.70 6.14
C PRO A 32 -2.56 -13.14 7.14
N LEU A 33 -3.04 -12.25 8.02
CA LEU A 33 -4.03 -12.56 9.05
C LEU A 33 -5.27 -11.67 8.90
N PRO A 34 -6.46 -12.13 9.33
CA PRO A 34 -6.76 -13.47 9.86
C PRO A 34 -7.04 -14.54 8.79
N VAL A 35 -7.36 -14.15 7.55
CA VAL A 35 -7.73 -15.10 6.47
C VAL A 35 -6.78 -15.01 5.26
N GLY A 36 -5.79 -14.12 5.29
CA GLY A 36 -4.98 -13.81 4.11
C GLY A 36 -5.77 -12.92 3.16
N HIS A 37 -5.36 -11.67 3.02
CA HIS A 37 -6.07 -10.67 2.23
C HIS A 37 -5.08 -9.80 1.45
N TRP A 38 -5.42 -9.47 0.21
CA TRP A 38 -4.62 -8.58 -0.63
C TRP A 38 -5.26 -7.22 -0.73
N VAL A 39 -4.43 -6.20 -0.53
CA VAL A 39 -4.85 -4.80 -0.52
C VAL A 39 -4.00 -4.07 -1.55
N LEU A 40 -4.59 -3.08 -2.21
CA LEU A 40 -3.90 -2.32 -3.25
C LEU A 40 -3.55 -0.93 -2.72
N CYS A 41 -2.27 -0.58 -2.75
CA CYS A 41 -1.80 0.76 -2.45
C CYS A 41 -1.41 1.48 -3.74
N THR A 42 -1.95 2.68 -3.96
CA THR A 42 -1.60 3.55 -5.09
C THR A 42 -0.85 4.77 -4.57
N ILE A 43 0.37 4.96 -5.06
CA ILE A 43 1.28 6.02 -4.64
C ILE A 43 1.39 7.04 -5.77
N TYR A 44 0.94 8.27 -5.52
CA TYR A 44 1.09 9.41 -6.40
C TYR A 44 2.26 10.27 -5.92
N PHE A 45 3.43 10.13 -6.56
CA PHE A 45 4.64 10.83 -6.11
C PHE A 45 4.51 12.35 -6.19
N ARG A 46 3.89 12.88 -7.27
CA ARG A 46 3.77 14.32 -7.50
C ARG A 46 2.90 15.02 -6.45
N SER A 47 1.78 14.39 -6.07
CA SER A 47 0.86 14.93 -5.07
C SER A 47 1.21 14.49 -3.64
N ARG A 48 2.26 13.67 -3.47
CA ARG A 48 2.65 13.07 -2.17
C ARG A 48 1.47 12.38 -1.49
N GLN A 49 0.63 11.73 -2.30
CA GLN A 49 -0.57 11.05 -1.85
C GLN A 49 -0.39 9.54 -1.92
N VAL A 50 -0.85 8.86 -0.89
CA VAL A 50 -0.96 7.40 -0.85
C VAL A 50 -2.42 7.07 -0.62
N LEU A 51 -2.99 6.30 -1.55
CA LEU A 51 -4.35 5.80 -1.48
C LEU A 51 -4.33 4.30 -1.22
N LEU A 52 -5.19 3.84 -0.33
CA LEU A 52 -5.33 2.43 -0.03
C LEU A 52 -6.72 1.98 -0.45
N PHE A 53 -6.76 0.96 -1.28
CA PHE A 53 -7.99 0.29 -1.68
C PHE A 53 -8.03 -1.09 -1.03
N ASP A 54 -9.03 -1.27 -0.17
CA ASP A 54 -9.32 -2.51 0.52
C ASP A 54 -10.71 -3.01 0.09
N SER A 55 -10.75 -4.15 -0.60
CA SER A 55 -12.02 -4.71 -1.10
C SER A 55 -12.91 -5.30 0.00
N PHE A 56 -12.40 -5.48 1.22
CA PHE A 56 -13.19 -5.96 2.37
C PHE A 56 -13.78 -4.82 3.20
N ALA A 57 -13.65 -3.57 2.72
CA ALA A 57 -14.37 -2.37 3.17
C ALA A 57 -14.83 -2.41 4.65
N GLU A 58 -13.99 -1.89 5.55
CA GLU A 58 -14.28 -1.65 6.98
C GLU A 58 -14.43 -2.86 7.92
N GLU A 59 -14.46 -4.11 7.45
CA GLU A 59 -14.49 -5.26 8.37
C GLU A 59 -13.23 -5.38 9.25
N GLN A 60 -12.09 -4.83 8.80
CA GLN A 60 -10.83 -4.73 9.57
C GLN A 60 -10.14 -3.37 9.38
N PRO A 61 -10.36 -2.41 10.29
CA PRO A 61 -9.79 -1.07 10.21
C PRO A 61 -8.25 -1.06 10.21
N TRP A 62 -7.66 -0.23 9.35
CA TRP A 62 -6.21 0.01 9.26
C TRP A 62 -5.64 0.91 10.37
N THR A 63 -6.47 1.34 11.31
CA THR A 63 -6.10 2.27 12.38
C THR A 63 -5.02 1.73 13.32
N GLN A 64 -4.87 0.41 13.42
CA GLN A 64 -3.78 -0.22 14.20
C GLN A 64 -2.47 -0.32 13.41
N ASP A 65 -2.55 -0.42 12.09
CA ASP A 65 -1.40 -0.61 11.20
C ASP A 65 -0.73 0.72 10.80
N ILE A 66 -1.47 1.82 10.83
CA ILE A 66 -1.00 3.14 10.41
C ILE A 66 -0.57 3.95 11.63
N LYS A 67 0.74 4.12 11.81
CA LYS A 67 1.28 5.14 12.74
C LYS A 67 1.16 6.51 12.06
N VAL A 68 0.04 7.21 12.30
CA VAL A 68 -0.26 8.51 11.67
C VAL A 68 0.77 9.56 12.12
N SER A 69 1.87 9.73 11.38
CA SER A 69 2.86 10.77 11.65
C SER A 69 2.62 12.04 10.83
N ARG A 70 1.65 12.04 9.90
CA ARG A 70 1.07 13.20 9.19
C ARG A 70 -0.10 12.72 8.30
N PRO A 71 -1.14 13.52 8.05
CA PRO A 71 -2.29 13.06 7.27
C PRO A 71 -1.94 12.98 5.78
N CYS A 72 -1.38 11.85 5.34
CA CYS A 72 -1.62 11.38 3.98
C CYS A 72 -3.11 11.03 3.93
N LYS A 73 -3.87 11.74 3.10
CA LYS A 73 -5.33 11.59 2.99
C LYS A 73 -5.64 10.19 2.47
N LEU A 74 -5.93 9.27 3.39
CA LEU A 74 -6.48 7.95 3.08
C LEU A 74 -7.90 8.18 2.55
N ILE A 75 -8.09 8.01 1.25
CA ILE A 75 -9.43 8.03 0.67
C ILE A 75 -9.85 6.57 0.55
N SER A 76 -10.55 6.05 1.56
CA SER A 76 -11.34 4.83 1.42
C SER A 76 -12.53 5.16 0.56
N HIS A 77 -12.47 4.85 -0.74
CA HIS A 77 -13.64 4.93 -1.59
C HIS A 77 -14.62 3.83 -1.17
N THR A 78 -15.64 4.21 -0.40
CA THR A 78 -16.83 3.41 -0.17
C THR A 78 -17.68 3.39 -1.44
N ASN A 79 -17.97 2.19 -1.92
CA ASN A 79 -19.05 1.80 -2.84
C ASN A 79 -19.15 2.58 -4.16
N LEU A 80 -18.67 1.93 -5.24
CA LEU A 80 -19.29 2.08 -6.55
C LEU A 80 -20.65 1.38 -6.48
N ALA A 81 -21.71 2.17 -6.28
CA ALA A 81 -23.07 1.82 -6.65
C ALA A 81 -23.40 2.50 -7.98
#